data_AF-A0A9Y2MW99-F1
#
_entry.id   AF-A0A9Y2MW99-F1
#
_cell.length_a   1.000
_cell.length_b   1.000
_cell.length_c   1.000
_cell.angle_alpha   90.00
_cell.angle_beta   90.00
_cell.angle_gamma   90.00
#
_symmetry.space_group_name_H-M   'P 1'
#
loop_
_entity.id
_entity.type
_entity.pdbx_description
1 polymer ?
#
loop_
_entity_poly.entity_id
_entity_poly.type
_entity_poly.pdbx_seq_one_letter_code
_entity_poly.pdbx_strand_id
1 'polypeptide(L)'
;MTGEAEYVIADPVVASVAARAALDTPGVVRLEPGLRGLVTAWTRAARGRWLGLDPAPIDGVRVRSAEGGLSVEVDVVTSAFDQAAAVGRAVQRSVTRVVAEQTGLAVDAVVVSIVDIELERR
;
A
#
# COMPACT_ATOMS: atom_id res chain seq x y z
N MET A 1 22.57 27.54 19.29
CA MET A 1 21.99 26.95 18.06
C MET A 1 21.42 25.61 18.43
N THR A 2 20.15 25.56 18.83
CA THR A 2 19.42 24.31 19.06
C THR A 2 18.87 23.92 17.70
N GLY A 3 19.41 22.87 17.08
CA GLY A 3 18.81 22.33 15.87
C GLY A 3 17.44 21.75 16.23
N GLU A 4 16.38 22.25 15.59
CA GLU A 4 15.08 21.58 15.63
C GLU A 4 15.23 20.21 14.96
N ALA A 5 14.87 19.14 15.68
CA ALA A 5 14.84 17.80 15.12
C ALA A 5 13.54 17.63 14.34
N GLU A 6 13.64 17.36 13.05
CA GLU A 6 12.50 17.01 12.20
C GLU A 6 12.25 15.50 12.25
N TYR A 7 11.02 15.10 12.59
CA TYR A 7 10.60 13.70 12.56
C TYR A 7 9.99 13.38 11.19
N VAL A 8 10.71 12.62 10.38
CA VAL A 8 10.24 12.16 9.06
C VAL A 8 9.70 10.73 9.19
N ILE A 9 8.42 10.53 8.88
CA ILE A 9 7.85 9.18 8.76
C ILE A 9 8.29 8.61 7.41
N ALA A 10 9.12 7.57 7.45
CA ALA A 10 9.63 6.94 6.24
C ALA A 10 8.52 6.19 5.49
N ASP A 11 8.58 6.20 4.15
CA ASP A 11 7.65 5.48 3.26
C ASP A 11 7.35 4.03 3.67
N PRO A 12 8.31 3.20 4.15
CA PRO A 12 8.01 1.84 4.61
C PRO A 12 7.06 1.78 5.81
N VAL A 13 7.07 2.80 6.68
CA VAL A 13 6.14 2.89 7.81
C VAL A 13 4.75 3.23 7.30
N VAL A 14 4.63 4.15 6.34
CA VAL A 14 3.34 4.44 5.70
C VAL A 14 2.80 3.21 4.99
N ALA A 15 3.66 2.46 4.30
CA ALA A 15 3.28 1.24 3.60
C ALA A 15 2.75 0.16 4.56
N SER A 16 3.33 0.04 5.76
CA SER A 16 2.88 -0.94 6.76
C SER A 16 1.53 -0.59 7.36
N VAL A 17 1.32 0.70 7.67
CA VAL A 17 0.03 1.22 8.14
C VAL A 17 -1.04 1.03 7.07
N ALA A 18 -0.74 1.36 5.82
CA ALA A 18 -1.67 1.17 4.71
C ALA A 18 -1.99 -0.31 4.44
N ALA A 19 -0.99 -1.19 4.45
CA ALA A 19 -1.18 -2.63 4.29
C ALA A 19 -2.09 -3.20 5.39
N ARG A 20 -1.87 -2.80 6.64
CA ARG A 20 -2.72 -3.23 7.76
C ARG A 20 -4.15 -2.74 7.60
N ALA A 21 -4.34 -1.47 7.26
CA ALA A 21 -5.67 -0.89 7.04
C ALA A 21 -6.44 -1.57 5.90
N ALA A 22 -5.73 -1.97 4.83
CA ALA A 22 -6.32 -2.71 3.71
C ALA A 22 -6.72 -4.13 4.12
N LEU A 23 -5.84 -4.87 4.82
CA LEU A 23 -6.14 -6.22 5.31
C LEU A 23 -7.30 -6.25 6.32
N ASP A 24 -7.43 -5.21 7.13
CA ASP A 24 -8.53 -5.09 8.10
C ASP A 24 -9.86 -4.64 7.45
N THR A 25 -9.87 -4.37 6.13
CA THR A 25 -11.09 -3.99 5.41
C THR A 25 -11.90 -5.23 5.03
N PRO A 26 -13.19 -5.32 5.42
CA PRO A 26 -14.05 -6.44 5.04
C PRO A 26 -14.12 -6.66 3.52
N GLY A 27 -14.03 -7.92 3.10
CA GLY A 27 -14.02 -8.35 1.70
C GLY A 27 -12.64 -8.38 1.05
N VAL A 28 -11.59 -7.88 1.72
CA VAL A 28 -10.19 -8.15 1.35
C VAL A 28 -9.78 -9.49 1.93
N VAL A 29 -9.32 -10.40 1.07
CA VAL A 29 -8.86 -11.74 1.48
C VAL A 29 -7.37 -11.73 1.79
N ARG A 30 -6.58 -11.07 0.92
CA ARG A 30 -5.13 -10.92 1.07
C ARG A 30 -4.62 -9.77 0.21
N LEU A 31 -3.39 -9.33 0.48
CA LEU A 31 -2.62 -8.48 -0.40
C LEU A 31 -1.72 -9.36 -1.26
N GLU A 32 -1.59 -9.03 -2.53
CA GLU A 32 -0.66 -9.69 -3.43
C GLU A 32 0.09 -8.65 -4.25
N PRO A 33 1.37 -8.87 -4.58
CA PRO A 33 2.02 -8.04 -5.56
C PRO A 33 1.27 -8.22 -6.90
N GLY A 34 0.61 -7.17 -7.39
CA GLY A 34 -0.03 -7.22 -8.70
C GLY A 34 1.00 -7.47 -9.81
N LEU A 35 0.56 -7.82 -11.02
CA LEU A 35 1.44 -8.04 -12.18
C LEU A 35 2.44 -6.89 -12.41
N ARG A 36 2.05 -5.65 -12.12
CA ARG A 36 2.95 -4.48 -12.14
C ARG A 36 3.99 -4.53 -11.04
N GLY A 37 3.59 -4.91 -9.82
CA GLY A 37 4.47 -5.14 -8.67
C GLY A 37 5.52 -6.20 -8.97
N LEU A 38 5.13 -7.32 -9.59
CA LEU A 38 6.04 -8.38 -10.05
C LEU A 38 7.05 -7.87 -11.09
N VAL A 39 6.61 -7.17 -12.14
CA VAL A 39 7.52 -6.61 -13.18
C VAL A 39 8.46 -5.55 -12.59
N THR A 40 7.98 -4.68 -11.70
CA THR A 40 8.83 -3.71 -11.00
C THR A 40 9.78 -4.36 -10.00
N ALA A 41 9.35 -5.40 -9.28
CA ALA A 41 10.20 -6.17 -8.37
C ALA A 41 11.30 -6.90 -9.15
N TRP A 42 11.00 -7.39 -10.35
CA TRP A 42 11.97 -8.07 -11.21
C TRP A 42 13.02 -7.11 -11.79
N THR A 43 12.57 -5.97 -12.33
CA THR A 43 13.48 -4.92 -12.83
C THR A 43 14.32 -4.29 -11.71
N ARG A 44 13.77 -4.15 -10.49
CA ARG A 44 14.52 -3.68 -9.32
C ARG A 44 15.42 -4.75 -8.73
N ALA A 45 15.06 -6.03 -8.73
CA ALA A 45 15.97 -7.11 -8.32
C ALA A 45 17.22 -7.21 -9.21
N ALA A 46 17.09 -6.84 -10.48
CA ALA A 46 18.23 -6.69 -11.39
C ALA A 46 19.12 -5.47 -11.04
N ARG A 47 18.51 -4.33 -10.65
CA ARG A 47 19.23 -3.10 -10.26
C ARG A 47 19.77 -3.12 -8.81
N GLY A 48 19.10 -3.85 -7.92
CA GLY A 48 19.38 -3.94 -6.48
C GLY A 48 20.64 -4.76 -6.16
N ARG A 49 20.98 -5.73 -7.01
CA ARG A 49 22.30 -6.39 -6.96
C ARG A 49 23.46 -5.42 -7.22
N TRP A 50 23.21 -4.23 -7.77
CA TRP A 50 24.24 -3.25 -8.11
C TRP A 50 24.37 -2.10 -7.10
N LEU A 51 23.35 -1.81 -6.28
CA LEU A 51 23.30 -0.56 -5.50
C LEU A 51 22.97 -0.72 -4.01
N GLY A 52 22.65 -1.92 -3.51
CA GLY A 52 22.60 -2.20 -2.07
C GLY A 52 21.57 -1.40 -1.25
N LEU A 53 20.54 -0.82 -1.88
CA LEU A 53 19.59 0.08 -1.22
C LEU A 53 18.17 -0.17 -1.77
N ASP A 54 17.32 -0.86 -0.99
CA ASP A 54 15.91 -0.51 -0.78
C ASP A 54 15.28 -1.42 0.29
N PRO A 55 14.47 -0.90 1.24
CA PRO A 55 13.64 -1.73 2.13
C PRO A 55 12.70 -2.60 1.30
N ALA A 56 12.56 -3.87 1.67
CA ALA A 56 11.60 -4.77 1.01
C ALA A 56 10.19 -4.17 1.11
N PRO A 57 9.49 -3.96 -0.03
CA PRO A 57 8.10 -3.54 0.00
C PRO A 57 7.28 -4.54 0.85
N ILE A 58 6.31 -4.04 1.60
CA ILE A 58 5.26 -4.92 2.10
C ILE A 58 4.45 -5.34 0.88
N ASP A 59 4.42 -6.63 0.62
CA ASP A 59 3.82 -7.21 -0.59
C ASP A 59 2.42 -6.63 -0.83
N GLY A 60 2.21 -6.13 -2.05
CA GLY A 60 0.94 -5.53 -2.48
C GLY A 60 0.73 -4.06 -2.10
N VAL A 61 1.65 -3.37 -1.42
CA VAL A 61 1.54 -1.91 -1.14
C VAL A 61 2.75 -1.15 -1.66
N ARG A 62 2.49 -0.05 -2.38
CA ARG A 62 3.52 0.89 -2.83
C ARG A 62 3.18 2.30 -2.39
N VAL A 63 4.12 2.95 -1.72
CA VAL A 63 4.01 4.36 -1.33
C VAL A 63 4.91 5.18 -2.24
N ARG A 64 4.42 6.35 -2.67
CA ARG A 64 5.26 7.38 -3.28
C ARG A 64 4.99 8.70 -2.56
N SER A 65 6.02 9.22 -1.91
CA SER A 65 6.09 10.59 -1.42
C SER A 65 6.96 11.42 -2.37
N ALA A 66 6.43 12.53 -2.87
CA ALA A 66 7.18 13.53 -3.64
C ALA A 66 6.62 14.92 -3.32
N GLU A 67 7.40 15.97 -3.60
CA GLU A 67 7.14 17.40 -3.36
C GLU A 67 5.73 17.87 -3.80
N GLY A 68 4.70 17.55 -3.02
CA GLY A 68 3.31 17.88 -3.31
C GLY A 68 2.27 16.81 -2.99
N GLY A 69 2.65 15.60 -2.56
CA GLY A 69 1.65 14.64 -2.07
C GLY A 69 2.12 13.22 -1.76
N LEU A 70 1.29 12.52 -0.99
CA LEU A 70 1.41 11.11 -0.62
C LEU A 70 0.39 10.28 -1.41
N SER A 71 0.89 9.39 -2.26
CA SER A 71 0.05 8.42 -2.98
C SER A 71 0.33 6.99 -2.51
N VAL A 72 -0.73 6.22 -2.37
CA VAL A 72 -0.68 4.81 -1.93
C VAL A 72 -1.34 3.94 -2.99
N GLU A 73 -0.59 3.00 -3.55
CA GLU A 73 -1.13 1.94 -4.39
C GLU A 73 -1.28 0.67 -3.55
N VAL A 74 -2.45 0.02 -3.64
CA VAL A 74 -2.77 -1.21 -2.93
C VAL A 74 -3.30 -2.24 -3.94
N ASP A 75 -2.64 -3.37 -4.01
CA ASP A 75 -3.00 -4.52 -4.84
C ASP A 75 -3.68 -5.56 -3.93
N VAL A 76 -4.98 -5.80 -4.12
CA VAL A 76 -5.82 -6.63 -3.24
C VAL A 76 -6.47 -7.79 -3.98
N VAL A 77 -6.62 -8.91 -3.27
CA VAL A 77 -7.50 -10.01 -3.65
C VAL A 77 -8.79 -9.90 -2.85
N THR A 78 -9.93 -10.03 -3.52
CA THR A 78 -11.24 -9.89 -2.89
C THR A 78 -12.04 -11.18 -2.93
N SER A 79 -13.03 -11.31 -2.06
CA SER A 79 -13.97 -12.44 -2.13
C SER A 79 -14.98 -12.26 -3.26
N ALA A 80 -15.39 -13.36 -3.90
CA ALA A 80 -16.48 -13.38 -4.87
C ALA A 80 -17.86 -13.09 -4.26
N PHE A 81 -17.99 -13.16 -2.93
CA PHE A 81 -19.23 -12.87 -2.21
C PHE A 81 -19.44 -11.37 -1.98
N ASP A 82 -18.40 -10.56 -2.20
CA ASP A 82 -18.43 -9.12 -2.03
C ASP A 82 -18.34 -8.40 -3.38
N GLN A 83 -18.99 -7.24 -3.49
CA GLN A 83 -18.87 -6.42 -4.70
C GLN A 83 -17.47 -5.77 -4.72
N ALA A 84 -16.60 -6.23 -5.62
CA ALA A 84 -15.21 -5.77 -5.73
C ALA A 84 -15.07 -4.23 -5.76
N ALA A 85 -15.95 -3.51 -6.46
CA ALA A 85 -15.96 -2.05 -6.47
C ALA A 85 -16.31 -1.42 -5.11
N ALA A 86 -17.21 -2.05 -4.34
CA ALA A 86 -17.54 -1.60 -2.98
C ALA A 86 -16.36 -1.85 -2.03
N VAL A 87 -15.71 -3.02 -2.13
CA VAL A 87 -14.49 -3.34 -1.38
C VAL A 87 -13.38 -2.34 -1.71
N GLY A 88 -13.13 -2.07 -3.00
CA GLY A 88 -12.13 -1.10 -3.42
C GLY A 88 -12.37 0.29 -2.81
N ARG A 89 -13.61 0.79 -2.83
CA ARG A 89 -13.95 2.05 -2.16
C ARG A 89 -13.79 2.00 -0.63
N ALA A 90 -14.08 0.85 -0.02
CA ALA A 90 -13.89 0.67 1.41
C ALA A 90 -12.41 0.70 1.79
N VAL A 91 -11.55 0.04 1.00
CA VAL A 91 -10.09 0.07 1.15
C VAL A 91 -9.57 1.50 1.00
N GLN A 92 -10.01 2.24 -0.02
CA GLN A 92 -9.64 3.65 -0.19
C GLN A 92 -9.95 4.48 1.07
N ARG A 93 -11.19 4.39 1.57
CA ARG A 93 -11.57 5.12 2.80
C ARG A 93 -10.78 4.67 4.02
N SER A 94 -10.57 3.36 4.18
CA SER A 94 -9.86 2.78 5.31
C SER A 94 -8.39 3.25 5.33
N VAL A 95 -7.69 3.11 4.21
CA VAL A 95 -6.28 3.50 4.08
C VAL A 95 -6.10 5.00 4.29
N THR A 96 -6.90 5.84 3.62
CA THR A 96 -6.82 7.31 3.79
C THR A 96 -7.00 7.69 5.26
N ARG A 97 -8.00 7.13 5.93
CA ARG A 97 -8.30 7.44 7.33
C ARG A 97 -7.20 6.94 8.27
N VAL A 98 -6.82 5.67 8.18
CA VAL A 98 -5.88 5.05 9.12
C VAL A 98 -4.47 5.60 8.96
N VAL A 99 -4.01 5.90 7.74
CA VAL A 99 -2.71 6.55 7.52
C VAL A 99 -2.69 7.94 8.16
N ALA A 100 -3.74 8.74 7.96
CA ALA A 100 -3.83 10.06 8.58
C ALA A 100 -3.88 9.96 10.12
N GLU A 101 -4.70 9.06 10.67
CA GLU A 101 -4.83 8.85 12.12
C GLU A 101 -3.52 8.39 12.78
N GLN A 102 -2.73 7.52 12.14
CA GLN A 102 -1.54 6.92 12.75
C GLN A 102 -0.23 7.62 12.42
N THR A 103 -0.15 8.32 11.30
CA THR A 103 1.11 8.97 10.85
C THR A 103 1.02 10.50 10.82
N GLY A 104 -0.20 11.06 10.87
CA GLY A 104 -0.43 12.50 10.69
C GLY A 104 -0.28 12.98 9.24
N LEU A 105 0.04 12.09 8.29
CA LEU A 105 0.19 12.42 6.88
C LEU A 105 -1.15 12.35 6.15
N ALA A 106 -1.47 13.39 5.38
CA ALA A 106 -2.61 13.37 4.47
C ALA A 106 -2.29 12.54 3.22
N VAL A 107 -3.21 11.65 2.83
CA VAL A 107 -3.08 10.85 1.61
C VAL A 107 -3.88 11.51 0.49
N ASP A 108 -3.20 11.93 -0.58
CA ASP A 108 -3.83 12.59 -1.72
C ASP A 108 -4.58 11.62 -2.62
N ALA A 109 -4.05 10.40 -2.75
CA ALA A 109 -4.64 9.37 -3.59
C ALA A 109 -4.39 7.96 -3.04
N VAL A 110 -5.46 7.15 -3.04
CA VAL A 110 -5.38 5.70 -2.86
C VAL A 110 -5.86 5.02 -4.13
N VAL A 111 -4.96 4.33 -4.81
CA VAL A 111 -5.25 3.54 -6.00
C VAL A 111 -5.36 2.08 -5.58
N VAL A 112 -6.52 1.47 -5.80
CA VAL A 112 -6.76 0.06 -5.47
C VAL A 112 -6.87 -0.75 -6.75
N SER A 113 -6.02 -1.77 -6.87
CA SER A 113 -6.08 -2.76 -7.95
C SER A 113 -6.69 -4.04 -7.39
N ILE A 114 -7.79 -4.52 -7.97
CA ILE A 114 -8.30 -5.87 -7.70
C ILE A 114 -7.55 -6.83 -8.60
N VAL A 115 -6.65 -7.63 -8.03
CA VAL A 115 -5.76 -8.50 -8.83
C VAL A 115 -6.34 -9.90 -9.04
N ASP A 116 -7.18 -10.35 -8.11
CA ASP A 116 -7.87 -11.63 -8.18
C ASP A 116 -9.18 -11.59 -7.38
N ILE A 117 -10.08 -12.55 -7.66
CA ILE A 117 -11.33 -12.76 -6.94
C ILE A 117 -11.41 -14.22 -6.49
N GLU A 118 -11.33 -14.45 -5.19
CA GLU A 118 -11.37 -15.78 -4.60
C GLU A 118 -12.82 -16.29 -4.48
N LEU A 119 -13.08 -17.44 -5.10
CA LEU A 119 -14.40 -18.07 -5.16
C LEU A 119 -14.72 -18.92 -3.92
N GLU A 120 -13.70 -19.31 -3.16
CA GLU A 120 -13.84 -20.22 -2.02
C GLU A 120 -14.30 -19.46 -0.77
N ARG A 121 -15.26 -20.06 -0.06
CA ARG A 121 -15.74 -19.55 1.23
C ARG A 121 -14.89 -20.21 2.31
N ARG A 122 -13.91 -19.48 2.87
CA ARG A 122 -13.16 -19.94 4.03
C ARG A 122 -13.89 -19.63 5.33
#